data_AF-A0A519BM21-F1
#
_entry.id   AF-A0A519BM21-F1
#
_cell.length_a   1.000
_cell.length_b   1.000
_cell.length_c   1.000
_cell.angle_alpha   90.00
_cell.angle_beta   90.00
_cell.angle_gamma   90.00
#
_symmetry.space_group_name_H-M   'P 1'
#
loop_
_entity.id
_entity.type
_entity.pdbx_description
1 polymer ?
#
loop_
_entity_poly.entity_id
_entity_poly.type
_entity_poly.pdbx_seq_one_letter_code
_entity_poly.pdbx_strand_id
1 'polypeptide(L)'
;MFVKGLKCRECGKEYPDSALYVCDYCFGPLEVDYDYDKIKKNISIEKIKSRQPNMWRYRELLPIKGDIEIGKDVGFTPLVKADNLARALGVKHIYIKNDAVNFPTLSFKDRVVSVAIAKAKEFGFKVIACASTGNLANATAALAASSGFESFVFIPSNLEVGKVLGTLIYGTNLVKIEGSYDKVNRLCTEIAGKHNWAFVNINLRPYYAEGSKSLTFEILEQLGFKAPDNIVVPMAGGSLITKVGKSIEEFEYCGLIEKHNTKIFGAQATGCNPITSTVKEKREFIKPVKNPDTIAKSLAIGNPADGYYAADLMHKSGGFGEDATDDEIVEGMKLLASTEGIFTETAGGVTVAVAKKLIEKGYINKNETTVLAITGNGLKTLEALNGKLNEAPVINPNLEEFEEILKKIREKK
;
A
#
# COMPACT_ATOMS: atom_id res chain seq x y z
N MET A 1 7.04 -22.10 -15.38
CA MET A 1 6.20 -20.89 -15.26
C MET A 1 4.85 -21.25 -14.69
N PHE A 2 4.34 -20.44 -13.74
CA PHE A 2 3.04 -20.64 -13.07
C PHE A 2 1.95 -19.68 -13.59
N VAL A 3 2.34 -18.59 -14.24
CA VAL A 3 1.41 -17.68 -14.92
C VAL A 3 0.98 -18.29 -16.26
N LYS A 4 -0.33 -18.34 -16.50
CA LYS A 4 -0.95 -18.74 -17.78
C LYS A 4 -1.06 -17.57 -18.75
N GLY A 5 -1.29 -16.37 -18.22
CA GLY A 5 -1.45 -15.14 -18.99
C GLY A 5 -2.16 -14.09 -18.16
N LEU A 6 -2.97 -13.28 -18.82
CA LEU A 6 -3.88 -12.32 -18.19
C LEU A 6 -5.33 -12.74 -18.44
N LYS A 7 -6.23 -12.36 -17.54
CA LYS A 7 -7.67 -12.61 -17.65
C LYS A 7 -8.45 -11.37 -17.28
N CYS A 8 -9.49 -11.05 -18.05
CA CYS A 8 -10.39 -9.94 -17.72
C CYS A 8 -11.24 -10.30 -16.49
N ARG A 9 -11.30 -9.38 -15.52
CA ARG A 9 -12.08 -9.57 -14.29
C ARG A 9 -13.60 -9.54 -14.52
N GLU A 10 -14.05 -8.92 -15.62
CA GLU A 10 -15.48 -8.76 -15.94
C GLU A 10 -16.00 -9.90 -16.84
N CYS A 11 -15.39 -10.08 -18.02
CA CYS A 11 -15.91 -11.03 -19.02
C CYS A 11 -15.16 -12.38 -19.04
N GLY A 12 -14.07 -12.51 -18.28
CA GLY A 12 -13.27 -13.74 -18.24
C GLY A 12 -12.43 -14.02 -19.48
N LYS A 13 -12.41 -13.13 -20.49
CA LYS A 13 -11.57 -13.30 -21.69
C LYS A 13 -10.09 -13.38 -21.32
N GLU A 14 -9.39 -14.31 -21.96
CA GLU A 14 -7.97 -14.59 -21.75
C GLU A 14 -7.09 -13.80 -22.71
N TYR A 15 -5.91 -13.44 -22.22
CA TYR A 15 -4.91 -12.64 -22.93
C TYR A 15 -3.51 -13.22 -22.65
N PRO A 16 -2.55 -13.00 -23.57
CA PRO A 16 -1.18 -13.46 -23.36
C PRO A 16 -0.50 -12.76 -22.17
N ASP A 17 0.57 -13.38 -21.64
CA ASP A 17 1.53 -12.75 -20.72
C ASP A 17 2.31 -11.66 -21.46
N SER A 18 1.71 -10.49 -21.60
CA SER A 18 2.29 -9.30 -22.25
C SER A 18 1.91 -8.01 -21.50
N ALA A 19 2.47 -6.88 -21.90
CA ALA A 19 2.20 -5.57 -21.31
C ALA A 19 0.83 -5.00 -21.72
N LEU A 20 -0.24 -5.64 -21.25
CA LEU A 20 -1.63 -5.24 -21.43
C LEU A 20 -2.27 -4.98 -20.08
N TYR A 21 -3.26 -4.08 -20.04
CA TYR A 21 -3.91 -3.68 -18.79
C TYR A 21 -5.44 -3.57 -18.86
N VAL A 22 -5.98 -3.51 -20.08
CA VAL A 22 -7.41 -3.33 -20.33
C VAL A 22 -7.89 -4.38 -21.33
N CYS A 23 -9.07 -4.91 -21.10
CA CYS A 23 -9.76 -5.81 -22.01
C CYS A 23 -10.19 -5.06 -23.28
N ASP A 24 -9.79 -5.57 -24.44
CA ASP A 24 -10.19 -5.03 -25.76
C ASP A 24 -11.68 -5.24 -26.11
N TYR A 25 -12.40 -6.06 -25.33
CA TYR A 25 -13.80 -6.40 -25.58
C TYR A 25 -14.78 -5.63 -24.69
N CYS A 26 -14.57 -5.64 -23.37
CA CYS A 26 -15.49 -4.99 -22.41
C CYS A 26 -14.84 -3.82 -21.64
N PHE A 27 -13.60 -3.47 -21.94
CA PHE A 27 -12.83 -2.42 -21.24
C PHE A 27 -12.63 -2.65 -19.73
N GLY A 28 -12.95 -3.84 -19.23
CA GLY A 28 -12.68 -4.26 -17.86
C GLY A 28 -11.18 -4.44 -17.58
N PRO A 29 -10.75 -4.32 -16.32
CA PRO A 29 -9.35 -4.48 -15.94
C PRO A 29 -8.88 -5.93 -16.14
N LEU A 30 -7.62 -6.07 -16.55
CA LEU A 30 -6.95 -7.37 -16.61
C LEU A 30 -6.27 -7.69 -15.28
N GLU A 31 -6.19 -8.98 -14.98
CA GLU A 31 -5.49 -9.54 -13.83
C GLU A 31 -4.64 -10.74 -14.26
N VAL A 32 -3.55 -11.03 -13.54
CA VAL A 32 -2.73 -12.20 -13.82
C VAL A 32 -3.50 -13.49 -13.52
N ASP A 33 -3.54 -14.40 -14.50
CA ASP A 33 -4.08 -15.75 -14.35
C ASP A 33 -2.97 -16.76 -14.02
N TYR A 34 -3.20 -17.58 -13.00
CA TYR A 34 -2.24 -18.55 -12.48
C TYR A 34 -2.74 -19.99 -12.62
N ASP A 35 -1.80 -20.91 -12.79
CA ASP A 35 -2.00 -22.35 -12.66
C ASP A 35 -1.83 -22.74 -11.18
N TYR A 36 -2.92 -22.58 -10.41
CA TYR A 36 -2.89 -22.83 -8.97
C TYR A 36 -2.68 -24.30 -8.61
N ASP A 37 -3.15 -25.24 -9.44
CA ASP A 37 -2.89 -26.67 -9.23
C ASP A 37 -1.38 -26.98 -9.31
N LYS A 38 -0.70 -26.36 -10.27
CA LYS A 38 0.75 -26.45 -10.38
C LYS A 38 1.47 -25.73 -9.24
N ILE A 39 0.99 -24.56 -8.82
CA ILE A 39 1.55 -23.82 -7.67
C ILE A 39 1.47 -24.68 -6.42
N LYS A 40 0.28 -25.22 -6.11
CA LYS A 40 0.02 -26.06 -4.93
C LYS A 40 0.96 -27.26 -4.82
N LYS A 41 1.33 -27.86 -5.95
CA LYS A 41 2.30 -28.98 -6.00
C LYS A 41 3.76 -28.53 -5.78
N ASN A 42 4.06 -27.25 -5.95
CA ASN A 42 5.42 -26.72 -5.98
C ASN A 42 5.77 -25.79 -4.80
N ILE A 43 4.79 -25.24 -4.10
CA ILE A 43 4.97 -24.41 -2.91
C ILE A 43 4.79 -25.24 -1.63
N SER A 44 5.60 -24.96 -0.60
CA SER A 44 5.42 -25.52 0.74
C SER A 44 5.96 -24.56 1.79
N ILE A 45 5.57 -24.76 3.06
CA ILE A 45 6.07 -23.97 4.19
C ILE A 45 7.59 -24.06 4.31
N GLU A 46 8.16 -25.25 4.15
CA GLU A 46 9.59 -25.51 4.22
C GLU A 46 10.34 -24.78 3.10
N LYS A 47 9.80 -24.82 1.88
CA LYS A 47 10.37 -24.09 0.74
C LYS A 47 10.39 -22.59 0.97
N ILE A 48 9.29 -22.02 1.47
CA ILE A 48 9.22 -20.59 1.81
C ILE A 48 10.29 -20.26 2.85
N LYS A 49 10.33 -21.01 3.96
CA LYS A 49 11.28 -20.80 5.07
C LYS A 49 12.75 -20.97 4.66
N SER A 50 13.05 -21.84 3.69
CA SER A 50 14.42 -22.08 3.21
C SER A 50 15.03 -20.91 2.44
N ARG A 51 14.20 -19.97 1.96
CA ARG A 51 14.64 -18.82 1.16
C ARG A 51 14.93 -17.62 2.05
N GLN A 52 15.71 -16.67 1.51
CA GLN A 52 15.99 -15.41 2.17
C GLN A 52 14.70 -14.66 2.56
N PRO A 53 14.71 -13.93 3.69
CA PRO A 53 13.57 -13.17 4.17
C PRO A 53 13.36 -11.90 3.34
N ASN A 54 12.73 -12.03 2.18
CA ASN A 54 12.30 -10.92 1.31
C ASN A 54 10.98 -11.28 0.62
N MET A 55 10.40 -10.33 -0.13
CA MET A 55 9.11 -10.55 -0.82
C MET A 55 9.15 -11.69 -1.84
N TRP A 56 10.33 -12.05 -2.32
CA TRP A 56 10.53 -13.00 -3.40
C TRP A 56 10.51 -14.46 -2.98
N ARG A 57 10.52 -14.72 -1.67
CA ARG A 57 10.40 -16.08 -1.14
C ARG A 57 9.07 -16.76 -1.47
N TYR A 58 8.07 -16.01 -1.95
CA TYR A 58 6.77 -16.49 -2.41
C TYR A 58 6.67 -16.56 -3.94
N ARG A 59 7.80 -16.73 -4.65
CA ARG A 59 7.90 -16.63 -6.12
C ARG A 59 6.87 -17.44 -6.92
N GLU A 60 6.37 -18.57 -6.41
CA GLU A 60 5.35 -19.37 -7.09
C GLU A 60 4.01 -18.63 -7.21
N LEU A 61 3.71 -17.75 -6.25
CA LEU A 61 2.53 -16.90 -6.20
C LEU A 61 2.78 -15.48 -6.72
N LEU A 62 3.90 -15.23 -7.38
CA LEU A 62 4.23 -13.94 -8.01
C LEU A 62 4.45 -14.13 -9.51
N PRO A 63 4.16 -13.12 -10.34
CA PRO A 63 4.15 -13.30 -11.78
C PRO A 63 5.54 -13.11 -12.37
N ILE A 64 6.50 -13.93 -11.98
CA ILE A 64 7.91 -13.79 -12.40
C ILE A 64 8.47 -15.07 -13.01
N LYS A 65 9.44 -14.90 -13.91
CA LYS A 65 10.23 -15.96 -14.54
C LYS A 65 11.70 -15.82 -14.17
N GLY A 66 12.37 -16.96 -14.04
CA GLY A 66 13.83 -16.99 -13.85
C GLY A 66 14.28 -16.47 -12.49
N ASP A 67 15.54 -16.06 -12.45
CA ASP A 67 16.20 -15.56 -11.24
C ASP A 67 15.90 -14.09 -10.98
N ILE A 68 15.84 -13.76 -9.70
CA ILE A 68 15.44 -12.45 -9.23
C ILE A 68 16.69 -11.67 -8.91
N GLU A 69 16.99 -10.69 -9.75
CA GLU A 69 18.18 -9.87 -9.61
C GLU A 69 17.89 -8.52 -8.93
N ILE A 70 16.61 -8.12 -8.86
CA ILE A 70 16.17 -6.77 -8.51
C ILE A 70 15.33 -6.79 -7.24
N GLY A 71 15.49 -5.77 -6.39
CA GLY A 71 14.69 -5.61 -5.18
C GLY A 71 14.86 -6.76 -4.19
N LYS A 72 16.07 -7.32 -4.06
CA LYS A 72 16.34 -8.47 -3.18
C LYS A 72 16.13 -8.17 -1.70
N ASP A 73 16.19 -6.90 -1.33
CA ASP A 73 15.99 -6.41 0.03
C ASP A 73 14.56 -5.87 0.26
N VAL A 74 13.69 -5.99 -0.75
CA VAL A 74 12.32 -5.49 -0.68
C VAL A 74 11.45 -6.49 0.07
N GLY A 75 10.60 -5.98 0.95
CA GLY A 75 9.67 -6.77 1.74
C GLY A 75 10.32 -7.40 2.96
N PHE A 76 9.67 -8.46 3.43
CA PHE A 76 9.84 -9.07 4.75
C PHE A 76 9.94 -8.04 5.90
N THR A 77 9.12 -7.00 5.81
CA THR A 77 9.10 -5.92 6.78
C THR A 77 8.60 -6.40 8.14
N PRO A 78 8.95 -5.72 9.25
CA PRO A 78 8.52 -6.15 10.57
C PRO A 78 7.00 -6.26 10.71
N LEU A 79 6.54 -7.35 11.33
CA LEU A 79 5.21 -7.46 11.91
C LEU A 79 5.33 -7.22 13.41
N VAL A 80 5.12 -5.99 13.84
CA VAL A 80 5.36 -5.56 15.22
C VAL A 80 4.13 -5.83 16.07
N LYS A 81 4.27 -6.61 17.15
CA LYS A 81 3.21 -6.74 18.16
C LYS A 81 3.12 -5.44 18.95
N ALA A 82 1.98 -4.76 18.86
CA ALA A 82 1.79 -3.39 19.36
C ALA A 82 0.96 -3.39 20.66
N ASP A 83 1.61 -3.81 21.75
CA ASP A 83 0.95 -4.00 23.04
C ASP A 83 0.52 -2.67 23.69
N ASN A 84 1.21 -1.56 23.43
CA ASN A 84 0.88 -0.26 24.01
C ASN A 84 -0.32 0.37 23.27
N LEU A 85 -0.34 0.26 21.95
CA LEU A 85 -1.46 0.66 21.10
C LEU A 85 -2.70 -0.18 21.40
N ALA A 86 -2.54 -1.50 21.55
CA ALA A 86 -3.64 -2.39 21.95
C ALA A 86 -4.28 -1.94 23.27
N ARG A 87 -3.46 -1.61 24.28
CA ARG A 87 -3.96 -1.04 25.55
C ARG A 87 -4.66 0.31 25.35
N ALA A 88 -4.07 1.21 24.56
CA ALA A 88 -4.66 2.52 24.28
C ALA A 88 -6.00 2.44 23.53
N LEU A 89 -6.18 1.41 22.69
CA LEU A 89 -7.42 1.15 21.96
C LEU A 89 -8.40 0.23 22.71
N GLY A 90 -8.04 -0.28 23.88
CA GLY A 90 -8.88 -1.16 24.69
C GLY A 90 -9.13 -2.54 24.09
N VAL A 91 -8.15 -3.10 23.38
CA VAL A 91 -8.19 -4.43 22.75
C VAL A 91 -6.99 -5.29 23.16
N LYS A 92 -7.06 -6.61 22.89
CA LYS A 92 -6.00 -7.55 23.31
C LYS A 92 -4.84 -7.68 22.34
N HIS A 93 -5.11 -7.69 21.04
CA HIS A 93 -4.13 -8.13 20.04
C HIS A 93 -4.11 -7.20 18.83
N ILE A 94 -3.11 -6.31 18.78
CA ILE A 94 -2.80 -5.49 17.61
C ILE A 94 -1.41 -5.85 17.09
N TYR A 95 -1.31 -6.02 15.78
CA TYR A 95 -0.04 -6.12 15.07
C TYR A 95 0.05 -5.02 14.02
N ILE A 96 1.26 -4.49 13.81
CA ILE A 96 1.55 -3.48 12.81
C ILE A 96 2.38 -4.12 11.71
N LYS A 97 1.83 -4.23 10.50
CA LYS A 97 2.62 -4.60 9.33
C LYS A 97 3.31 -3.33 8.81
N ASN A 98 4.60 -3.20 9.09
CA ASN A 98 5.31 -1.93 9.00
C ASN A 98 6.09 -1.74 7.69
N ASP A 99 5.40 -1.37 6.62
CA ASP A 99 6.05 -1.00 5.35
C ASP A 99 6.63 0.43 5.35
N ALA A 100 6.52 1.18 6.46
CA ALA A 100 7.23 2.45 6.65
C ALA A 100 8.76 2.29 6.72
N VAL A 101 9.25 1.06 6.85
CA VAL A 101 10.68 0.71 6.82
C VAL A 101 11.03 -0.20 5.65
N ASN A 102 10.14 -0.32 4.66
CA ASN A 102 10.41 -1.14 3.48
C ASN A 102 11.56 -0.52 2.67
N PHE A 103 12.54 -1.32 2.28
CA PHE A 103 13.65 -0.85 1.48
C PHE A 103 13.30 -0.93 -0.02
N PRO A 104 13.77 0.00 -0.88
CA PRO A 104 14.68 1.12 -0.58
C PRO A 104 14.01 2.44 -0.21
N THR A 105 12.71 2.63 -0.44
CA THR A 105 12.12 3.97 -0.40
C THR A 105 11.18 4.21 0.76
N LEU A 106 11.19 3.32 1.75
CA LEU A 106 10.44 3.44 2.99
C LEU A 106 8.92 3.46 2.73
N SER A 107 8.47 2.65 1.77
CA SER A 107 7.05 2.50 1.49
C SER A 107 6.67 1.15 0.88
N PHE A 108 5.40 0.80 0.98
CA PHE A 108 4.81 -0.39 0.34
C PHE A 108 5.02 -0.41 -1.18
N LYS A 109 5.23 0.76 -1.80
CA LYS A 109 5.39 0.87 -3.26
C LYS A 109 6.61 0.14 -3.80
N ASP A 110 7.62 -0.10 -2.96
CA ASP A 110 8.79 -0.88 -3.36
C ASP A 110 8.39 -2.31 -3.80
N ARG A 111 7.37 -2.92 -3.18
CA ARG A 111 6.90 -4.29 -3.51
C ARG A 111 6.34 -4.36 -4.93
N VAL A 112 5.40 -3.47 -5.20
CA VAL A 112 4.63 -3.46 -6.45
C VAL A 112 5.50 -3.01 -7.63
N VAL A 113 6.42 -2.08 -7.41
CA VAL A 113 7.40 -1.66 -8.43
C VAL A 113 8.41 -2.77 -8.70
N SER A 114 8.85 -3.51 -7.68
CA SER A 114 9.81 -4.62 -7.87
C SER A 114 9.27 -5.69 -8.82
N VAL A 115 7.99 -6.07 -8.69
CA VAL A 115 7.33 -6.98 -9.65
C VAL A 115 7.20 -6.36 -11.03
N ALA A 116 6.84 -5.07 -11.12
CA ALA A 116 6.72 -4.39 -12.40
C ALA A 116 8.07 -4.34 -13.15
N ILE A 117 9.17 -4.04 -12.48
CA ILE A 117 10.50 -4.00 -13.09
C ILE A 117 10.97 -5.39 -13.51
N ALA A 118 10.73 -6.43 -12.69
CA ALA A 118 11.02 -7.80 -13.07
C ALA A 118 10.29 -8.17 -14.39
N LYS A 119 9.00 -7.86 -14.48
CA LYS A 119 8.22 -8.06 -15.72
C LYS A 119 8.71 -7.19 -16.88
N ALA A 120 9.10 -5.95 -16.62
CA ALA A 120 9.61 -5.07 -17.65
C ALA A 120 10.89 -5.65 -18.29
N LYS A 121 11.78 -6.20 -17.46
CA LYS A 121 12.98 -6.90 -17.90
C LYS A 121 12.63 -8.14 -18.73
N GLU A 122 11.70 -8.96 -18.26
CA GLU A 122 11.21 -10.14 -18.99
C GLU A 122 10.64 -9.79 -20.37
N PHE A 123 9.93 -8.67 -20.48
CA PHE A 123 9.35 -8.18 -21.73
C PHE A 123 10.34 -7.38 -22.60
N GLY A 124 11.60 -7.24 -22.18
CA GLY A 124 12.64 -6.58 -22.96
C GLY A 124 12.53 -5.05 -23.00
N PHE A 125 11.75 -4.43 -22.11
CA PHE A 125 11.71 -2.98 -22.00
C PHE A 125 13.07 -2.42 -21.57
N LYS A 126 13.36 -1.19 -22.00
CA LYS A 126 14.56 -0.43 -21.62
C LYS A 126 14.26 0.77 -20.73
N VAL A 127 13.01 1.23 -20.77
CA VAL A 127 12.53 2.40 -20.05
C VAL A 127 11.41 2.01 -19.09
N ILE A 128 11.56 2.41 -17.83
CA ILE A 128 10.51 2.34 -16.81
C ILE A 128 9.93 3.73 -16.60
N ALA A 129 8.60 3.85 -16.57
CA ALA A 129 7.95 5.12 -16.34
C ALA A 129 6.81 5.03 -15.32
N CYS A 130 6.50 6.15 -14.67
CA CYS A 130 5.26 6.27 -13.91
C CYS A 130 4.69 7.69 -13.93
N ALA A 131 3.37 7.77 -13.74
CA ALA A 131 2.66 9.02 -13.48
C ALA A 131 2.31 9.09 -11.98
N SER A 132 3.16 9.74 -11.19
CA SER A 132 2.95 9.81 -9.74
C SER A 132 3.73 10.94 -9.08
N THR A 133 3.16 11.46 -8.01
CA THR A 133 3.68 12.60 -7.23
C THR A 133 4.26 12.20 -5.87
N GLY A 134 4.31 10.90 -5.53
CA GLY A 134 4.65 10.43 -4.18
C GLY A 134 5.36 9.08 -4.15
N ASN A 135 4.93 8.18 -3.27
CA ASN A 135 5.62 6.91 -3.00
C ASN A 135 5.92 6.07 -4.25
N LEU A 136 5.02 6.05 -5.22
CA LEU A 136 5.23 5.30 -6.46
C LEU A 136 6.36 5.92 -7.32
N ALA A 137 6.47 7.26 -7.35
CA ALA A 137 7.56 7.93 -8.05
C ALA A 137 8.92 7.62 -7.42
N ASN A 138 9.03 7.70 -6.09
CA ASN A 138 10.28 7.35 -5.41
C ASN A 138 10.67 5.90 -5.67
N ALA A 139 9.75 4.95 -5.46
CA ALA A 139 10.01 3.52 -5.66
C ALA A 139 10.41 3.22 -7.11
N THR A 140 9.72 3.82 -8.09
CA THR A 140 10.04 3.67 -9.52
C THR A 140 11.43 4.19 -9.83
N ALA A 141 11.77 5.40 -9.37
CA ALA A 141 13.07 6.01 -9.61
C ALA A 141 14.21 5.22 -8.94
N ALA A 142 14.07 4.86 -7.67
CA ALA A 142 15.09 4.15 -6.90
C ALA A 142 15.35 2.73 -7.42
N LEU A 143 14.28 1.98 -7.73
CA LEU A 143 14.43 0.62 -8.23
C LEU A 143 14.88 0.60 -9.69
N ALA A 144 14.52 1.60 -10.51
CA ALA A 144 15.09 1.73 -11.85
C ALA A 144 16.60 2.03 -11.80
N ALA A 145 17.02 2.96 -10.93
CA ALA A 145 18.43 3.30 -10.73
C ALA A 145 19.26 2.09 -10.30
N SER A 146 18.81 1.34 -9.30
CA SER A 146 19.50 0.12 -8.84
C SER A 146 19.47 -1.05 -9.84
N SER A 147 18.60 -0.97 -10.86
CA SER A 147 18.44 -2.01 -11.88
C SER A 147 19.02 -1.64 -13.24
N GLY A 148 19.62 -0.45 -13.37
CA GLY A 148 20.18 0.04 -14.64
C GLY A 148 19.15 0.36 -15.71
N PHE A 149 17.89 0.59 -15.33
CA PHE A 149 16.85 1.05 -16.27
C PHE A 149 16.93 2.56 -16.45
N GLU A 150 16.75 3.02 -17.69
CA GLU A 150 16.36 4.40 -17.93
C GLU A 150 14.98 4.62 -17.30
N SER A 151 14.79 5.74 -16.61
CA SER A 151 13.51 6.01 -15.94
C SER A 151 12.96 7.41 -16.20
N PHE A 152 11.63 7.49 -16.29
CA PHE A 152 10.88 8.74 -16.40
C PHE A 152 9.80 8.83 -15.33
N VAL A 153 9.69 9.99 -14.70
CA VAL A 153 8.62 10.29 -13.74
C VAL A 153 7.86 11.52 -14.22
N PHE A 154 6.56 11.38 -14.41
CA PHE A 154 5.70 12.47 -14.85
C PHE A 154 4.86 13.00 -13.70
N ILE A 155 4.93 14.31 -13.48
CA ILE A 155 4.22 15.00 -12.39
C ILE A 155 3.52 16.27 -12.85
N PRO A 156 2.45 16.72 -12.15
CA PRO A 156 1.96 18.09 -12.27
C PRO A 156 3.06 19.11 -11.92
N SER A 157 3.04 20.28 -12.58
CA SER A 157 4.07 21.31 -12.42
C SER A 157 4.09 22.00 -11.04
N ASN A 158 2.97 21.95 -10.31
CA ASN A 158 2.75 22.67 -9.04
C ASN A 158 3.03 21.85 -7.77
N LEU A 159 3.90 20.84 -7.85
CA LEU A 159 4.26 19.98 -6.73
C LEU A 159 5.26 20.62 -5.77
N GLU A 160 5.16 20.28 -4.49
CA GLU A 160 6.09 20.70 -3.44
C GLU A 160 7.54 20.27 -3.72
N VAL A 161 8.48 21.14 -3.34
CA VAL A 161 9.91 20.96 -3.64
C VAL A 161 10.47 19.66 -3.05
N GLY A 162 10.10 19.31 -1.82
CA GLY A 162 10.60 18.10 -1.15
C GLY A 162 10.28 16.80 -1.91
N LYS A 163 9.06 16.70 -2.46
CA LYS A 163 8.62 15.53 -3.26
C LYS A 163 9.36 15.43 -4.59
N VAL A 164 9.66 16.57 -5.21
CA VAL A 164 10.45 16.65 -6.44
C VAL A 164 11.90 16.24 -6.17
N LEU A 165 12.54 16.81 -5.14
CA LEU A 165 13.92 16.50 -4.77
C LEU A 165 14.10 15.04 -4.37
N GLY A 166 13.18 14.50 -3.56
CA GLY A 166 13.20 13.10 -3.13
C GLY A 166 13.02 12.10 -4.27
N THR A 167 12.61 12.55 -5.46
CA THR A 167 12.55 11.74 -6.68
C THR A 167 13.77 11.96 -7.57
N LEU A 168 14.17 13.21 -7.80
CA LEU A 168 15.31 13.59 -8.65
C LEU A 168 16.64 13.01 -8.17
N ILE A 169 16.82 12.84 -6.85
CA ILE A 169 18.07 12.33 -6.28
C ILE A 169 18.48 10.95 -6.82
N TYR A 170 17.52 10.15 -7.30
CA TYR A 170 17.77 8.84 -7.91
C TYR A 170 18.19 8.91 -9.38
N GLY A 171 18.35 10.10 -9.96
CA GLY A 171 18.79 10.28 -11.34
C GLY A 171 17.73 9.98 -12.40
N THR A 172 16.44 9.96 -12.03
CA THR A 172 15.34 9.76 -12.99
C THR A 172 15.08 11.02 -13.83
N ASN A 173 14.62 10.83 -15.07
CA ASN A 173 14.15 11.91 -15.92
C ASN A 173 12.76 12.39 -15.45
N LEU A 174 12.74 13.40 -14.56
CA LEU A 174 11.50 13.95 -14.04
C LEU A 174 10.96 15.04 -14.98
N VAL A 175 9.74 14.85 -15.46
CA VAL A 175 9.04 15.76 -16.39
C VAL A 175 7.85 16.39 -15.69
N LYS A 176 7.89 17.71 -15.54
CA LYS A 176 6.77 18.52 -15.03
C LYS A 176 5.82 18.85 -16.18
N ILE A 177 4.54 18.56 -15.99
CA ILE A 177 3.48 18.78 -16.96
C ILE A 177 2.51 19.82 -16.39
N GLU A 178 2.16 20.82 -17.19
CA GLU A 178 1.10 21.76 -16.85
C GLU A 178 -0.26 21.10 -16.91
N GLY A 179 -0.93 20.96 -15.76
CA GLY A 179 -2.27 20.40 -15.68
C GLY A 179 -2.54 19.60 -14.42
N SER A 180 -3.75 19.04 -14.35
CA SER A 180 -4.16 18.13 -13.28
C SER A 180 -3.51 16.75 -13.43
N TYR A 181 -3.57 15.96 -12.37
CA TYR A 181 -3.14 14.56 -12.38
C TYR A 181 -3.79 13.72 -13.50
N ASP A 182 -5.05 14.00 -13.83
CA ASP A 182 -5.75 13.31 -14.93
C ASP A 182 -5.14 13.64 -16.29
N LYS A 183 -4.75 14.90 -16.52
CA LYS A 183 -4.06 15.30 -17.76
C LYS A 183 -2.70 14.59 -17.87
N VAL A 184 -1.98 14.48 -16.75
CA VAL A 184 -0.71 13.73 -16.68
C VAL A 184 -0.93 12.26 -17.04
N ASN A 185 -1.90 11.58 -16.43
CA ASN A 185 -2.19 10.17 -16.72
C ASN A 185 -2.63 9.94 -18.17
N ARG A 186 -3.44 10.84 -18.73
CA ARG A 186 -3.85 10.77 -20.14
C ARG A 186 -2.64 10.84 -21.06
N LEU A 187 -1.76 11.83 -20.87
CA LEU A 187 -0.54 11.94 -21.67
C LEU A 187 0.35 10.69 -21.52
N CYS A 188 0.51 10.18 -20.30
CA CYS A 188 1.29 8.96 -20.07
C CYS A 188 0.70 7.73 -20.79
N THR A 189 -0.63 7.65 -20.90
CA THR A 189 -1.30 6.58 -21.66
C THR A 189 -1.00 6.72 -23.16
N GLU A 190 -1.00 7.94 -23.70
CA GLU A 190 -0.64 8.21 -25.08
C GLU A 190 0.85 7.88 -25.35
N ILE A 191 1.75 8.23 -24.42
CA ILE A 191 3.18 7.86 -24.50
C ILE A 191 3.36 6.34 -24.48
N ALA A 192 2.65 5.62 -23.60
CA ALA A 192 2.71 4.16 -23.52
C ALA A 192 2.20 3.48 -24.80
N GLY A 193 1.26 4.09 -25.52
CA GLY A 193 0.77 3.59 -26.81
C GLY A 193 1.72 3.89 -27.98
N LYS A 194 2.53 4.95 -27.89
CA LYS A 194 3.44 5.38 -28.95
C LYS A 194 4.86 4.85 -28.80
N HIS A 195 5.35 4.71 -27.57
CA HIS A 195 6.69 4.28 -27.24
C HIS A 195 6.66 2.92 -26.54
N ASN A 196 7.65 2.07 -26.82
CA ASN A 196 7.80 0.78 -26.15
C ASN A 196 8.37 0.97 -24.73
N TRP A 197 7.59 1.58 -23.84
CA TRP A 197 7.95 1.93 -22.46
C TRP A 197 7.10 1.16 -21.46
N ALA A 198 7.71 0.73 -20.36
CA ALA A 198 7.02 0.04 -19.27
C ALA A 198 6.50 1.07 -18.25
N PHE A 199 5.21 1.43 -18.37
CA PHE A 199 4.53 2.25 -17.39
C PHE A 199 3.99 1.40 -16.24
N VAL A 200 4.59 1.57 -15.08
CA VAL A 200 4.30 0.77 -13.87
C VAL A 200 2.80 0.82 -13.51
N ASN A 201 2.19 2.00 -13.60
CA ASN A 201 0.77 2.21 -13.28
C ASN A 201 -0.19 2.14 -14.47
N ILE A 202 0.28 1.78 -15.68
CA ILE A 202 -0.55 1.69 -16.90
C ILE A 202 -0.43 0.28 -17.48
N ASN A 203 0.47 0.04 -18.44
CA ASN A 203 0.56 -1.22 -19.18
C ASN A 203 1.18 -2.38 -18.38
N LEU A 204 1.83 -2.10 -17.25
CA LEU A 204 2.27 -3.11 -16.29
C LEU A 204 1.36 -3.25 -15.07
N ARG A 205 0.24 -2.51 -15.02
CA ARG A 205 -0.64 -2.44 -13.85
C ARG A 205 -1.10 -3.82 -13.34
N PRO A 206 -1.48 -4.81 -14.19
CA PRO A 206 -1.88 -6.12 -13.70
C PRO A 206 -0.79 -6.83 -12.89
N TYR A 207 0.47 -6.76 -13.35
CA TYR A 207 1.61 -7.37 -12.67
C TYR A 207 2.06 -6.58 -11.46
N TYR A 208 2.13 -5.26 -11.59
CA TYR A 208 2.39 -4.33 -10.49
C TYR A 208 1.49 -4.63 -9.29
N ALA A 209 0.19 -4.84 -9.52
CA ALA A 209 -0.76 -5.09 -8.45
C ALA A 209 -0.43 -6.38 -7.67
N GLU A 210 0.09 -7.42 -8.33
CA GLU A 210 0.47 -8.69 -7.70
C GLU A 210 1.59 -8.55 -6.66
N GLY A 211 2.46 -7.55 -6.77
CA GLY A 211 3.47 -7.29 -5.73
C GLY A 211 2.85 -6.95 -4.37
N SER A 212 1.62 -6.42 -4.35
CA SER A 212 0.87 -6.13 -3.11
C SER A 212 0.61 -7.38 -2.29
N LYS A 213 0.51 -8.55 -2.94
CA LYS A 213 0.21 -9.82 -2.26
C LYS A 213 1.30 -10.21 -1.25
N SER A 214 2.55 -9.85 -1.54
CA SER A 214 3.68 -10.12 -0.65
C SER A 214 3.52 -9.50 0.75
N LEU A 215 2.79 -8.39 0.89
CA LEU A 215 2.49 -7.79 2.19
C LEU A 215 1.69 -8.78 3.06
N THR A 216 0.66 -9.40 2.49
CA THR A 216 -0.20 -10.35 3.20
C THR A 216 0.46 -11.71 3.37
N PHE A 217 1.22 -12.18 2.38
CA PHE A 217 2.02 -13.40 2.52
C PHE A 217 2.93 -13.34 3.74
N GLU A 218 3.57 -12.18 3.96
CA GLU A 218 4.40 -11.96 5.14
C GLU A 218 3.60 -11.87 6.42
N ILE A 219 2.42 -11.23 6.43
CA ILE A 219 1.54 -11.26 7.61
C ILE A 219 1.24 -12.71 8.00
N LEU A 220 0.82 -13.54 7.03
CA LEU A 220 0.47 -14.93 7.27
C LEU A 220 1.68 -15.74 7.76
N GLU A 221 2.84 -15.62 7.09
CA GLU A 221 4.07 -16.29 7.50
C GLU A 221 4.51 -15.86 8.92
N GLN A 222 4.55 -14.55 9.19
CA GLN A 222 5.05 -14.00 10.45
C GLN A 222 4.09 -14.28 11.64
N LEU A 223 2.81 -14.55 11.37
CA LEU A 223 1.86 -15.10 12.35
C LEU A 223 1.94 -16.63 12.49
N GLY A 224 2.94 -17.26 11.90
CA GLY A 224 3.17 -18.71 11.98
C GLY A 224 2.31 -19.50 11.01
N PHE A 225 2.12 -18.99 9.79
CA PHE A 225 1.22 -19.56 8.77
C PHE A 225 -0.22 -19.63 9.26
N LYS A 226 -0.70 -18.52 9.82
CA LYS A 226 -2.06 -18.35 10.33
C LYS A 226 -2.66 -17.05 9.84
N ALA A 227 -3.94 -17.09 9.47
CA ALA A 227 -4.69 -15.89 9.14
C ALA A 227 -5.09 -15.12 10.42
N PRO A 228 -4.94 -13.79 10.46
CA PRO A 228 -5.48 -12.98 11.55
C PRO A 228 -7.01 -12.93 11.45
N ASP A 229 -7.68 -12.52 12.54
CA ASP A 229 -9.12 -12.30 12.52
C ASP A 229 -9.49 -11.07 11.69
N ASN A 230 -8.69 -10.00 11.78
CA ASN A 230 -8.96 -8.73 11.12
C ASN A 230 -7.72 -8.15 10.44
N ILE A 231 -7.90 -7.51 9.28
CA ILE A 231 -6.87 -6.67 8.64
C ILE A 231 -7.47 -5.32 8.26
N VAL A 232 -6.87 -4.23 8.73
CA VAL A 232 -7.26 -2.85 8.37
C VAL A 232 -6.28 -2.28 7.35
N VAL A 233 -6.80 -1.85 6.20
CA VAL A 233 -6.00 -1.49 5.02
C VAL A 233 -6.33 -0.06 4.57
N PRO A 234 -5.34 0.84 4.43
CA PRO A 234 -5.57 2.15 3.83
C PRO A 234 -5.86 2.02 2.33
N MET A 235 -6.82 2.80 1.84
CA MET A 235 -7.29 2.71 0.47
C MET A 235 -7.18 4.03 -0.27
N ALA A 236 -6.49 3.98 -1.41
CA ALA A 236 -6.59 4.97 -2.48
C ALA A 236 -7.54 4.41 -3.55
N GLY A 237 -6.96 3.76 -4.57
CA GLY A 237 -7.70 3.15 -5.68
C GLY A 237 -8.30 1.77 -5.42
N GLY A 238 -8.15 1.19 -4.21
CA GLY A 238 -8.65 -0.15 -3.85
C GLY A 238 -7.72 -1.33 -4.22
N SER A 239 -6.60 -1.09 -4.90
CA SER A 239 -5.72 -2.17 -5.38
C SER A 239 -5.11 -3.02 -4.23
N LEU A 240 -4.60 -2.39 -3.17
CA LEU A 240 -3.97 -3.13 -2.07
C LEU A 240 -4.95 -4.07 -1.36
N ILE A 241 -6.12 -3.56 -0.94
CA ILE A 241 -7.12 -4.34 -0.20
C ILE A 241 -7.62 -5.54 -1.01
N THR A 242 -7.82 -5.41 -2.33
CA THR A 242 -8.23 -6.54 -3.18
C THR A 242 -7.18 -7.65 -3.19
N LYS A 243 -5.89 -7.28 -3.14
CA LYS A 243 -4.79 -8.23 -3.07
C LYS A 243 -4.60 -8.82 -1.68
N VAL A 244 -5.01 -8.13 -0.62
CA VAL A 244 -5.09 -8.73 0.72
C VAL A 244 -6.04 -9.94 0.69
N GLY A 245 -7.27 -9.77 0.19
CA GLY A 245 -8.23 -10.88 0.08
C GLY A 245 -7.70 -12.04 -0.76
N LYS A 246 -7.26 -11.73 -2.00
CA LYS A 246 -6.68 -12.73 -2.91
C LYS A 246 -5.53 -13.52 -2.28
N SER A 247 -4.66 -12.85 -1.49
CA SER A 247 -3.50 -13.52 -0.90
C SER A 247 -3.87 -14.57 0.15
N ILE A 248 -4.91 -14.30 0.96
CA ILE A 248 -5.37 -15.24 1.98
C ILE A 248 -6.03 -16.44 1.29
N GLU A 249 -6.87 -16.19 0.29
CA GLU A 249 -7.50 -17.23 -0.53
C GLU A 249 -6.46 -18.11 -1.24
N GLU A 250 -5.40 -17.51 -1.80
CA GLU A 250 -4.29 -18.23 -2.44
C GLU A 250 -3.54 -19.13 -1.45
N PHE A 251 -3.26 -18.64 -0.24
CA PHE A 251 -2.60 -19.43 0.81
C PHE A 251 -3.49 -20.57 1.30
N GLU A 252 -4.80 -20.34 1.48
CA GLU A 252 -5.77 -21.38 1.85
C GLU A 252 -5.86 -22.44 0.75
N TYR A 253 -6.02 -22.03 -0.51
CA TYR A 253 -6.12 -22.95 -1.65
C TYR A 253 -4.89 -23.85 -1.78
N CYS A 254 -3.70 -23.28 -1.58
CA CYS A 254 -2.43 -23.99 -1.62
C CYS A 254 -2.19 -24.87 -0.37
N GLY A 255 -3.06 -24.81 0.64
CA GLY A 255 -2.91 -25.56 1.89
C GLY A 255 -1.77 -25.06 2.77
N LEU A 256 -1.36 -23.80 2.62
CA LEU A 256 -0.34 -23.16 3.45
C LEU A 256 -0.90 -22.65 4.78
N ILE A 257 -2.20 -22.39 4.82
CA ILE A 257 -2.96 -22.05 6.03
C ILE A 257 -4.25 -22.89 6.06
N GLU A 258 -4.83 -23.01 7.25
CA GLU A 258 -6.17 -23.57 7.40
C GLU A 258 -7.25 -22.61 6.88
N LYS A 259 -8.48 -23.11 6.77
CA LYS A 259 -9.64 -22.31 6.39
C LYS A 259 -9.75 -21.06 7.27
N HIS A 260 -9.92 -19.90 6.65
CA HIS A 260 -9.96 -18.63 7.36
C HIS A 260 -11.37 -18.03 7.47
N ASN A 261 -11.55 -17.12 8.43
CA ASN A 261 -12.70 -16.22 8.53
C ASN A 261 -12.27 -14.75 8.68
N THR A 262 -11.08 -14.42 8.13
CA THR A 262 -10.52 -13.06 8.22
C THR A 262 -11.45 -12.01 7.64
N LYS A 263 -11.80 -11.03 8.47
CA LYS A 263 -12.54 -9.82 8.06
C LYS A 263 -11.57 -8.77 7.56
N ILE A 264 -11.89 -8.14 6.43
CA ILE A 264 -11.03 -7.14 5.81
C ILE A 264 -11.70 -5.77 5.88
N PHE A 265 -11.01 -4.81 6.47
CA PHE A 265 -11.52 -3.46 6.68
C PHE A 265 -10.75 -2.44 5.84
N GLY A 266 -11.50 -1.49 5.28
CA GLY A 266 -10.96 -0.42 4.45
C GLY A 266 -10.96 0.92 5.17
N ALA A 267 -9.86 1.66 5.05
CA ALA A 267 -9.69 2.98 5.66
C ALA A 267 -9.46 4.06 4.59
N GLN A 268 -10.28 5.12 4.60
CA GLN A 268 -10.09 6.31 3.74
C GLN A 268 -10.05 7.60 4.55
N ALA A 269 -9.61 8.70 3.94
CA ALA A 269 -9.78 10.02 4.54
C ALA A 269 -11.18 10.56 4.22
N THR A 270 -11.83 11.26 5.16
CA THR A 270 -13.20 11.80 4.98
C THR A 270 -13.30 12.69 3.75
N GLY A 271 -12.26 13.50 3.48
CA GLY A 271 -12.18 14.36 2.30
C GLY A 271 -12.02 13.65 0.96
N CYS A 272 -11.81 12.33 0.96
CA CYS A 272 -11.78 11.48 -0.22
C CYS A 272 -12.12 10.02 0.13
N ASN A 273 -13.40 9.73 0.29
CA ASN A 273 -13.92 8.45 0.77
C ASN A 273 -14.91 7.73 -0.20
N PRO A 274 -14.69 7.71 -1.53
CA PRO A 274 -15.66 7.14 -2.47
C PRO A 274 -15.96 5.64 -2.25
N ILE A 275 -15.01 4.86 -1.72
CA ILE A 275 -15.19 3.41 -1.46
C ILE A 275 -15.91 3.19 -0.13
N THR A 276 -15.44 3.83 0.94
CA THR A 276 -16.02 3.63 2.28
C THR A 276 -17.42 4.24 2.37
N SER A 277 -17.70 5.36 1.69
CA SER A 277 -19.07 5.87 1.55
C SER A 277 -20.00 4.87 0.84
N THR A 278 -19.53 4.20 -0.22
CA THR A 278 -20.30 3.15 -0.91
C THR A 278 -20.61 1.98 0.04
N VAL A 279 -19.66 1.55 0.87
CA VAL A 279 -19.87 0.48 1.85
C VAL A 279 -20.87 0.92 2.94
N LYS A 280 -20.69 2.11 3.51
CA LYS A 280 -21.56 2.65 4.57
C LYS A 280 -22.99 2.85 4.10
N GLU A 281 -23.16 3.34 2.87
CA GLU A 281 -24.46 3.61 2.26
C GLU A 281 -25.05 2.37 1.55
N LYS A 282 -24.34 1.23 1.53
CA LYS A 282 -24.73 0.00 0.83
C LYS A 282 -25.10 0.23 -0.64
N ARG A 283 -24.36 1.10 -1.33
CA ARG A 283 -24.56 1.36 -2.76
C ARG A 283 -23.94 0.26 -3.61
N GLU A 284 -24.51 0.04 -4.79
CA GLU A 284 -23.95 -0.88 -5.78
C GLU A 284 -22.78 -0.25 -6.56
N PHE A 285 -22.79 1.07 -6.70
CA PHE A 285 -21.81 1.80 -7.53
C PHE A 285 -20.99 2.80 -6.71
N ILE A 286 -19.76 3.05 -7.19
CA ILE A 286 -18.89 4.10 -6.67
C ILE A 286 -19.38 5.46 -7.15
N LYS A 287 -19.62 6.38 -6.23
CA LYS A 287 -19.87 7.79 -6.54
C LYS A 287 -18.53 8.55 -6.48
N PRO A 288 -18.02 9.08 -7.61
CA PRO A 288 -16.74 9.77 -7.60
C PRO A 288 -16.76 11.06 -6.77
N VAL A 289 -15.66 11.33 -6.06
CA VAL A 289 -15.39 12.61 -5.40
C VAL A 289 -14.62 13.50 -6.37
N LYS A 290 -15.26 14.55 -6.92
CA LYS A 290 -14.66 15.40 -7.96
C LYS A 290 -13.44 16.20 -7.48
N ASN A 291 -13.51 16.72 -6.25
CA ASN A 291 -12.46 17.55 -5.66
C ASN A 291 -12.04 16.94 -4.30
N PRO A 292 -11.18 15.93 -4.30
CA PRO A 292 -10.61 15.39 -3.06
C PRO A 292 -9.90 16.48 -2.25
N ASP A 293 -10.22 16.58 -0.96
CA ASP A 293 -9.58 17.56 -0.07
C ASP A 293 -9.23 16.96 1.29
N THR A 294 -7.97 16.60 1.46
CA THR A 294 -7.44 15.99 2.69
C THR A 294 -5.92 16.18 2.75
N ILE A 295 -5.34 16.17 3.94
CA ILE A 295 -3.89 16.03 4.14
C ILE A 295 -3.33 14.70 3.63
N ALA A 296 -4.14 13.64 3.54
CA ALA A 296 -3.72 12.32 3.05
C ALA A 296 -3.66 12.24 1.52
N LYS A 297 -2.82 13.08 0.90
CA LYS A 297 -2.73 13.25 -0.57
C LYS A 297 -2.46 11.95 -1.33
N SER A 298 -1.72 11.01 -0.74
CA SER A 298 -1.43 9.70 -1.36
C SER A 298 -2.65 8.78 -1.48
N LEU A 299 -3.71 9.05 -0.70
CA LEU A 299 -4.97 8.31 -0.72
C LEU A 299 -6.10 9.05 -1.46
N ALA A 300 -5.87 10.29 -1.89
CA ALA A 300 -6.88 11.18 -2.46
C ALA A 300 -7.26 10.85 -3.93
N ILE A 301 -7.74 9.62 -4.17
CA ILE A 301 -8.23 9.17 -5.48
C ILE A 301 -9.76 9.21 -5.49
N GLY A 302 -10.31 10.25 -6.12
CA GLY A 302 -11.75 10.49 -6.16
C GLY A 302 -12.55 9.50 -7.01
N ASN A 303 -11.93 8.87 -8.01
CA ASN A 303 -12.53 7.85 -8.86
C ASN A 303 -11.68 6.56 -8.88
N PRO A 304 -11.82 5.68 -7.88
CA PRO A 304 -10.95 4.52 -7.67
C PRO A 304 -11.23 3.39 -8.68
N ALA A 305 -10.21 3.02 -9.46
CA ALA A 305 -10.32 1.96 -10.48
C ALA A 305 -10.70 0.58 -9.92
N ASP A 306 -10.25 0.22 -8.71
CA ASP A 306 -10.61 -1.05 -8.07
C ASP A 306 -11.68 -0.86 -6.97
N GLY A 307 -12.35 0.29 -6.92
CA GLY A 307 -13.24 0.68 -5.83
C GLY A 307 -14.42 -0.28 -5.64
N TYR A 308 -15.05 -0.72 -6.73
CA TYR A 308 -16.13 -1.70 -6.69
C TYR A 308 -15.69 -3.01 -6.03
N TYR A 309 -14.57 -3.58 -6.48
CA TYR A 309 -14.05 -4.84 -5.93
C TYR A 309 -13.59 -4.71 -4.48
N ALA A 310 -13.07 -3.54 -4.09
CA ALA A 310 -12.72 -3.26 -2.71
C ALA A 310 -13.96 -3.25 -1.81
N ALA A 311 -15.05 -2.61 -2.26
CA ALA A 311 -16.33 -2.60 -1.56
C ALA A 311 -16.93 -4.01 -1.43
N ASP A 312 -16.94 -4.76 -2.54
CA ASP A 312 -17.43 -6.15 -2.59
C ASP A 312 -16.62 -7.08 -1.67
N LEU A 313 -15.28 -6.97 -1.67
CA LEU A 313 -14.43 -7.76 -0.78
C LEU A 313 -14.69 -7.47 0.71
N MET A 314 -14.84 -6.20 1.10
CA MET A 314 -15.19 -5.85 2.47
C MET A 314 -16.54 -6.48 2.87
N HIS A 315 -17.52 -6.46 1.97
CA HIS A 315 -18.81 -7.10 2.21
C HIS A 315 -18.69 -8.63 2.35
N LYS A 316 -18.04 -9.30 1.40
CA LYS A 316 -17.89 -10.77 1.38
C LYS A 316 -17.08 -11.32 2.56
N SER A 317 -16.06 -10.58 3.01
CA SER A 317 -15.25 -10.97 4.17
C SER A 317 -15.94 -10.71 5.52
N GLY A 318 -17.13 -10.09 5.53
CA GLY A 318 -17.79 -9.64 6.76
C GLY A 318 -17.10 -8.46 7.43
N GLY A 319 -16.24 -7.75 6.70
CA GLY A 319 -15.60 -6.52 7.13
C GLY A 319 -16.44 -5.27 6.86
N PHE A 320 -15.80 -4.10 6.94
CA PHE A 320 -16.47 -2.81 6.79
C PHE A 320 -15.50 -1.72 6.31
N GLY A 321 -16.05 -0.60 5.84
CA GLY A 321 -15.26 0.56 5.40
C GLY A 321 -15.59 1.79 6.25
N GLU A 322 -14.56 2.48 6.74
CA GLU A 322 -14.74 3.73 7.48
C GLU A 322 -13.70 4.79 7.08
N ASP A 323 -13.99 6.05 7.38
CA ASP A 323 -13.09 7.16 7.11
C ASP A 323 -12.72 8.00 8.33
N ALA A 324 -11.62 8.74 8.21
CA ALA A 324 -11.05 9.60 9.23
C ALA A 324 -10.88 11.04 8.71
N THR A 325 -11.23 12.02 9.54
CA THR A 325 -11.00 13.45 9.26
C THR A 325 -9.50 13.76 9.35
N ASP A 326 -9.07 14.88 8.80
CA ASP A 326 -7.65 15.26 8.82
C ASP A 326 -7.08 15.40 10.25
N ASP A 327 -7.87 15.90 11.21
CA ASP A 327 -7.44 15.95 12.62
C ASP A 327 -7.33 14.55 13.23
N GLU A 328 -8.28 13.64 12.93
CA GLU A 328 -8.18 12.25 13.38
C GLU A 328 -6.98 11.51 12.78
N ILE A 329 -6.62 11.83 11.53
CA ILE A 329 -5.43 11.29 10.86
C ILE A 329 -4.17 11.71 11.61
N VAL A 330 -4.06 13.00 11.97
CA VAL A 330 -2.93 13.52 12.77
C VAL A 330 -2.87 12.83 14.14
N GLU A 331 -4.01 12.68 14.81
CA GLU A 331 -4.07 11.95 16.08
C GLU A 331 -3.71 10.46 15.91
N GLY A 332 -4.09 9.82 14.80
CA GLY A 332 -3.69 8.46 14.47
C GLY A 332 -2.17 8.33 14.29
N MET A 333 -1.53 9.29 13.62
CA MET A 333 -0.07 9.35 13.48
C MET A 333 0.60 9.50 14.85
N LYS A 334 0.12 10.45 15.67
CA LYS A 334 0.64 10.70 17.02
C LYS A 334 0.46 9.49 17.94
N LEU A 335 -0.70 8.83 17.86
CA LEU A 335 -1.01 7.68 18.68
C LEU A 335 -0.05 6.53 18.39
N LEU A 336 0.17 6.19 17.12
CA LEU A 336 1.11 5.13 16.74
C LEU A 336 2.55 5.48 17.15
N ALA A 337 2.98 6.72 16.92
CA ALA A 337 4.32 7.17 17.27
C ALA A 337 4.58 7.16 18.78
N SER A 338 3.62 7.64 19.58
CA SER A 338 3.77 7.75 21.04
C SER A 338 3.57 6.43 21.79
N THR A 339 2.86 5.46 21.21
CA THR A 339 2.64 4.15 21.82
C THR A 339 3.70 3.13 21.40
N GLU A 340 4.11 3.11 20.13
CA GLU A 340 4.97 2.06 19.57
C GLU A 340 6.30 2.56 19.02
N GLY A 341 6.54 3.89 19.02
CA GLY A 341 7.75 4.46 18.41
C GLY A 341 7.77 4.35 16.88
N ILE A 342 6.62 4.07 16.25
CA ILE A 342 6.51 3.92 14.79
C ILE A 342 5.98 5.22 14.19
N PHE A 343 6.83 5.92 13.44
CA PHE A 343 6.43 7.15 12.76
C PHE A 343 5.96 6.89 11.32
N THR A 344 4.65 6.97 11.11
CA THR A 344 3.99 6.73 9.81
C THR A 344 3.63 8.02 9.07
N GLU A 345 3.53 7.95 7.74
CA GLU A 345 2.88 8.99 6.92
C GLU A 345 1.38 9.06 7.19
N THR A 346 0.71 10.07 6.63
CA THR A 346 -0.76 10.29 6.76
C THR A 346 -1.60 9.06 6.43
N ALA A 347 -1.17 8.18 5.52
CA ALA A 347 -1.90 6.94 5.18
C ALA A 347 -1.95 5.94 6.36
N GLY A 348 -0.89 5.83 7.15
CA GLY A 348 -0.95 5.04 8.38
C GLY A 348 -1.75 5.75 9.47
N GLY A 349 -1.74 7.09 9.51
CA GLY A 349 -2.66 7.87 10.34
C GLY A 349 -4.13 7.54 10.07
N VAL A 350 -4.53 7.50 8.80
CA VAL A 350 -5.86 7.04 8.35
C VAL A 350 -6.16 5.63 8.87
N THR A 351 -5.21 4.70 8.73
CA THR A 351 -5.38 3.30 9.14
C THR A 351 -5.63 3.18 10.65
N VAL A 352 -4.83 3.88 11.46
CA VAL A 352 -4.93 3.84 12.93
C VAL A 352 -6.22 4.52 13.41
N ALA A 353 -6.56 5.68 12.84
CA ALA A 353 -7.79 6.41 13.18
C ALA A 353 -9.04 5.59 12.84
N VAL A 354 -9.07 4.97 11.67
CA VAL A 354 -10.18 4.10 11.25
C VAL A 354 -10.25 2.84 12.11
N ALA A 355 -9.12 2.21 12.43
CA ALA A 355 -9.11 1.05 13.33
C ALA A 355 -9.72 1.39 14.70
N LYS A 356 -9.37 2.55 15.27
CA LYS A 356 -10.00 3.05 16.50
C LYS A 356 -11.52 3.15 16.37
N LYS A 357 -12.03 3.78 15.30
CA LYS A 357 -13.48 3.89 15.07
C LYS A 357 -14.17 2.54 14.90
N LEU A 358 -13.54 1.60 14.17
CA LEU A 358 -14.10 0.26 13.96
C LEU A 358 -14.20 -0.54 15.25
N ILE A 359 -13.22 -0.39 16.14
CA ILE A 359 -13.23 -0.97 17.50
C ILE A 359 -14.34 -0.32 18.35
N GLU A 360 -14.41 1.01 18.38
CA GLU A 360 -15.42 1.75 19.15
C GLU A 360 -16.86 1.43 18.71
N LYS A 361 -17.07 1.24 17.40
CA LYS A 361 -18.36 0.85 16.82
C LYS A 361 -18.67 -0.65 16.93
N GLY A 362 -17.74 -1.45 17.46
CA GLY A 362 -17.93 -2.89 17.66
C GLY A 362 -17.82 -3.76 16.39
N TYR A 363 -17.32 -3.22 15.28
CA TYR A 363 -17.03 -4.01 14.08
C TYR A 363 -15.84 -4.95 14.28
N ILE A 364 -14.85 -4.52 15.08
CA ILE A 364 -13.69 -5.31 15.49
C ILE A 364 -13.89 -5.73 16.95
N ASN A 365 -13.86 -7.04 17.22
CA ASN A 365 -14.01 -7.54 18.58
C ASN A 365 -12.72 -7.32 19.39
N LYS A 366 -12.85 -6.93 20.66
CA LYS A 366 -11.71 -6.63 21.54
C LYS A 366 -10.75 -7.82 21.78
N ASN A 367 -11.21 -9.05 21.58
CA ASN A 367 -10.39 -10.25 21.75
C ASN A 367 -9.77 -10.79 20.44
N GLU A 368 -10.19 -10.26 19.29
CA GLU A 368 -9.70 -10.70 17.98
C GLU A 368 -8.29 -10.15 17.70
N THR A 369 -7.50 -10.92 16.93
CA THR A 369 -6.19 -10.51 16.42
C THR A 369 -6.35 -9.60 15.20
N THR A 370 -5.94 -8.35 15.35
CA THR A 370 -6.10 -7.33 14.31
C THR A 370 -4.74 -6.85 13.80
N VAL A 371 -4.56 -6.86 12.48
CA VAL A 371 -3.36 -6.34 11.81
C VAL A 371 -3.66 -5.00 11.15
N LEU A 372 -2.86 -3.97 11.44
CA LEU A 372 -2.91 -2.68 10.77
C LEU A 372 -1.81 -2.58 9.72
N ALA A 373 -2.18 -2.31 8.46
CA ALA A 373 -1.22 -2.13 7.38
C ALA A 373 -0.70 -0.69 7.33
N ILE A 374 0.56 -0.48 7.72
CA ILE A 374 1.21 0.84 7.73
C ILE A 374 2.11 0.96 6.50
N THR A 375 1.71 1.76 5.52
CA THR A 375 2.24 1.69 4.15
C THR A 375 3.40 2.61 3.81
N GLY A 376 3.77 3.54 4.69
CA GLY A 376 4.82 4.50 4.37
C GLY A 376 5.31 5.33 5.55
N ASN A 377 6.50 5.88 5.37
CA ASN A 377 7.28 6.55 6.42
C ASN A 377 6.82 7.98 6.72
N GLY A 378 6.76 8.32 8.00
CA GLY A 378 6.30 9.64 8.46
C GLY A 378 7.12 10.82 7.96
N LEU A 379 8.41 10.61 7.66
CA LEU A 379 9.27 11.67 7.12
C LEU A 379 8.82 12.17 5.73
N LYS A 380 7.91 11.45 5.06
CA LYS A 380 7.39 11.82 3.75
C LYS A 380 6.25 12.83 3.76
N THR A 381 5.64 13.06 4.92
CA THR A 381 4.49 13.95 5.09
C THR A 381 4.62 14.82 6.34
N LEU A 382 5.82 15.34 6.60
CA LEU A 382 6.11 16.20 7.77
C LEU A 382 5.23 17.45 7.79
N GLU A 383 4.89 17.97 6.62
CA GLU A 383 4.02 19.13 6.45
C GLU A 383 2.64 18.95 7.11
N ALA A 384 2.15 17.71 7.18
CA ALA A 384 0.87 17.38 7.80
C ALA A 384 0.85 17.57 9.33
N LEU A 385 2.03 17.64 9.96
CA LEU A 385 2.19 17.84 11.40
C LEU A 385 2.54 19.28 11.78
N ASN A 386 2.77 20.16 10.80
CA ASN A 386 3.17 21.54 11.07
C ASN A 386 2.08 22.27 11.87
N GLY A 387 2.45 22.88 13.00
CA GLY A 387 1.51 23.54 13.92
C GLY A 387 0.56 22.59 14.66
N LYS A 388 0.74 21.27 14.57
CA LYS A 388 -0.10 20.25 15.25
C LYS A 388 0.59 19.57 16.43
N LEU A 389 1.86 19.90 16.67
CA LEU A 389 2.67 19.38 17.78
C LEU A 389 2.92 20.48 18.81
N ASN A 390 3.20 20.08 20.06
CA ASN A 390 3.57 21.02 21.12
C ASN A 390 4.90 21.69 20.78
N GLU A 391 5.00 22.99 21.04
CA GLU A 391 6.26 23.71 20.92
C GLU A 391 7.25 23.23 21.98
N ALA A 392 8.51 23.02 21.56
CA ALA A 392 9.59 22.68 22.46
C ALA A 392 9.99 23.94 23.24
N PRO A 393 10.04 23.91 24.58
CA PRO A 393 10.48 25.07 25.32
C PRO A 393 11.98 25.31 25.09
N VAL A 394 12.36 26.59 25.08
CA VAL A 394 13.75 27.02 24.97
C VAL A 394 14.20 27.52 26.34
N ILE A 395 15.30 26.97 26.84
CA ILE A 395 15.94 27.39 28.10
C ILE A 395 17.41 27.70 27.86
N ASN A 396 17.98 28.48 28.75
CA ASN A 396 19.42 28.62 28.85
C ASN A 396 20.05 27.33 29.39
N PRO A 397 21.35 27.07 29.13
CA PRO A 397 22.02 25.85 29.55
C PRO A 397 22.37 25.87 31.05
N ASN A 398 21.35 25.98 31.91
CA ASN A 398 21.50 25.94 33.37
C ASN A 398 20.45 25.02 34.02
N LEU A 399 20.78 24.55 35.22
CA LEU A 399 19.96 23.56 35.94
C LEU A 399 18.66 24.16 36.47
N GLU A 400 18.67 25.43 36.88
CA GLU A 400 17.51 26.10 37.46
C GLU A 400 16.34 26.17 36.47
N GLU A 401 16.59 26.66 35.25
CA GLU A 401 15.57 26.72 34.20
C GLU A 401 15.10 25.33 33.78
N PHE A 402 15.99 24.32 33.79
CA PHE A 402 15.59 22.94 33.53
C PHE A 402 14.63 22.41 34.61
N GLU A 403 14.91 22.65 35.89
CA GLU A 403 14.05 22.22 37.00
C GLU A 403 12.69 22.92 36.96
N GLU A 404 12.63 24.22 36.62
CA GLU A 404 11.37 24.94 36.43
C GLU A 404 10.52 24.31 35.33
N ILE A 405 11.14 23.97 34.19
CA ILE A 405 10.45 23.31 33.09
C ILE A 405 10.03 21.89 33.45
N LEU A 406 10.89 21.14 34.14
CA LEU A 406 10.59 19.77 34.58
C LEU A 406 9.33 19.76 35.46
N LYS A 407 9.20 20.73 36.38
CA LYS A 407 8.00 20.92 37.19
C LYS A 407 6.77 21.18 36.32
N LYS A 408 6.84 22.15 35.41
CA LYS A 408 5.73 22.48 34.47
C LYS A 408 5.32 21.29 33.59
N ILE A 409 6.26 20.45 33.16
CA ILE A 409 5.98 19.26 32.35
C ILE A 409 5.30 18.18 33.19
N ARG A 410 5.74 17.97 34.44
CA ARG A 410 5.15 16.97 35.34
C ARG A 410 3.74 17.35 35.79
N GLU A 411 3.43 18.63 35.93
CA GLU A 411 2.08 19.11 36.26
C GLU A 411 1.06 18.93 35.11
N LYS A 412 1.53 18.77 33.87
CA LYS A 412 0.67 18.57 32.68
C LYS A 412 0.38 17.10 32.36
N LYS A 413 1.12 16.15 32.94
CA LYS A 413 0.92 14.70 32.78
C LYS A 413 -0.01 14.17 33.85
#